data_AF-X1JHR1-F1
#
_entry.id   AF-X1JHR1-F1
#
_cell.length_a   1.000
_cell.length_b   1.000
_cell.length_c   1.000
_cell.angle_alpha   90.00
_cell.angle_beta   90.00
_cell.angle_gamma   90.00
#
_symmetry.space_group_name_H-M   'P 1'
#
loop_
_entity.id
_entity.type
_entity.pdbx_description
1 polymer ?
#
loop_
_entity_poly.entity_id
_entity_poly.type
_entity_poly.pdbx_seq_one_letter_code
_entity_poly.pdbx_strand_id
1 'polypeptide(L)' 'MFPYLPHTKKEIEEMLESIGVASIDDLFTDIPDELNLKNPLNIPDGISEYEVFKKLNDLSK' A
#
# COMPACT_ATOMS: atom_id res chain seq x y z
N MET A 1 10.23 -6.43 -6.48
CA MET A 1 8.90 -7.02 -6.73
C MET A 1 8.30 -7.28 -5.36
N PHE A 2 7.12 -6.71 -5.06
CA PHE A 2 6.46 -6.96 -3.78
C PHE A 2 5.57 -8.20 -3.93
N PRO A 3 5.76 -9.26 -3.15
CA PRO A 3 5.09 -10.56 -3.38
C PRO A 3 3.56 -10.49 -3.26
N TYR A 4 3.02 -9.47 -2.59
CA TYR A 4 1.59 -9.29 -2.37
C TYR A 4 0.93 -8.28 -3.32
N LEU A 5 1.70 -7.56 -4.13
CA LEU A 5 1.16 -6.62 -5.10
C LEU A 5 1.21 -7.26 -6.49
N PRO A 6 0.06 -7.48 -7.13
CA PRO A 6 0.00 -8.19 -8.41
C PRO A 6 0.50 -7.33 -9.58
N HIS A 7 0.41 -6.00 -9.46
CA HIS A 7 0.69 -5.07 -10.54
C HIS A 7 2.07 -4.43 -10.40
N THR A 8 2.75 -4.33 -11.53
CA THR A 8 3.94 -3.51 -11.73
C THR A 8 3.58 -2.04 -11.87
N LYS A 9 4.57 -1.16 -11.74
CA LYS A 9 4.37 0.28 -11.96
C LYS A 9 3.80 0.59 -13.36
N LYS A 10 4.30 -0.11 -14.38
CA LYS A 10 3.86 0.04 -15.77
C LYS A 10 2.39 -0.33 -15.95
N GLU A 11 1.96 -1.45 -15.37
CA GLU A 11 0.55 -1.87 -15.43
C GLU A 11 -0.36 -0.88 -14.70
N ILE A 12 0.09 -0.32 -13.57
CA ILE A 12 -0.65 0.73 -12.86
C ILE A 12 -0.80 1.98 -13.75
N GLU A 13 0.28 2.42 -14.40
CA GLU A 13 0.26 3.58 -15.31
C GLU A 13 -0.71 3.35 -16.49
N GLU A 14 -0.68 2.17 -17.12
CA GLU A 14 -1.59 1.79 -18.20
C GLU A 14 -3.06 1.77 -17.74
N MET A 15 -3.33 1.27 -16.53
CA MET A 15 -4.67 1.27 -15.96
C MET A 15 -5.19 2.69 -15.72
N LEU A 16 -4.37 3.58 -15.15
CA LEU A 16 -4.72 4.98 -14.88
C LEU A 16 -5.00 5.74 -16.18
N GLU A 17 -4.18 5.54 -17.20
CA GLU A 17 -4.39 6.11 -18.54
C GLU A 17 -5.70 5.62 -19.15
N SER A 18 -5.99 4.32 -19.05
CA SER A 18 -7.21 3.73 -19.60
C SER A 18 -8.50 4.30 -19.00
N ILE A 19 -8.47 4.71 -17.73
CA ILE A 19 -9.63 5.31 -17.04
C ILE A 19 -9.57 6.85 -17.00
N GLY A 20 -8.51 7.44 -17.56
CA GLY A 20 -8.38 8.88 -17.75
C GLY A 20 -8.07 9.69 -16.49
N VAL A 21 -7.41 9.08 -15.50
CA VAL A 21 -6.99 9.77 -14.26
C VAL A 21 -5.47 9.88 -14.18
N ALA A 22 -4.96 10.87 -13.45
CA ALA A 22 -3.54 11.19 -13.42
C ALA A 22 -2.78 10.48 -12.28
N SER A 23 -3.48 10.05 -11.23
CA SER A 23 -2.89 9.47 -10.03
C SER A 23 -3.81 8.44 -9.37
N ILE A 24 -3.23 7.64 -8.46
CA ILE A 24 -4.01 6.74 -7.59
C ILE A 24 -4.94 7.53 -6.66
N ASP A 25 -4.53 8.73 -6.23
CA ASP A 25 -5.33 9.56 -5.33
C ASP A 25 -6.63 10.04 -6.00
N ASP A 26 -6.61 10.23 -7.33
CA ASP A 26 -7.80 10.61 -8.10
C ASP A 26 -8.93 9.58 -8.01
N LEU A 27 -8.60 8.31 -7.75
CA LEU A 27 -9.57 7.21 -7.58
C LEU A 27 -10.42 7.36 -6.31
N PHE A 28 -10.01 8.22 -5.38
CA PHE A 28 -10.66 8.40 -4.08
C PHE A 28 -11.30 9.78 -3.91
N THR A 29 -11.45 10.55 -5.00
CA THR A 29 -12.01 11.92 -5.00
C THR A 29 -13.43 12.01 -4.47
N ASP A 30 -14.19 10.92 -4.51
CA ASP A 30 -15.55 10.83 -3.95
C ASP A 30 -15.57 10.77 -2.41
N ILE A 31 -14.41 10.54 -1.76
CA ILE A 31 -14.28 10.50 -0.30
C ILE A 31 -14.04 11.94 0.21
N PRO A 32 -14.94 12.52 1.03
CA PRO A 32 -14.72 13.83 1.61
C PRO A 32 -13.41 13.92 2.38
N ASP A 33 -12.65 15.00 2.17
CA ASP A 33 -11.33 15.20 2.79
C ASP A 33 -11.33 15.11 4.30
N GLU A 34 -12.42 15.50 4.96
CA GLU A 34 -12.61 15.43 6.41
C GLU A 34 -12.63 14.00 6.96
N LEU A 35 -12.97 13.01 6.11
CA LEU A 35 -12.96 11.59 6.47
C LEU A 35 -11.59 10.94 6.23
N ASN A 36 -10.73 11.59 5.43
CA ASN A 36 -9.38 11.09 5.18
C ASN A 36 -8.50 11.24 6.43
N LEU A 37 -7.70 10.22 6.71
CA LEU A 37 -6.70 10.27 7.77
C LEU A 37 -5.69 11.38 7.45
N LYS A 38 -5.53 12.33 8.37
CA LYS A 38 -4.57 13.44 8.24
C LYS A 38 -3.13 13.06 8.63
N ASN A 39 -2.99 11.93 9.31
CA ASN A 39 -1.70 11.40 9.74
C ASN A 39 -1.58 9.94 9.29
N PRO A 40 -0.34 9.45 9.06
CA PRO A 40 -0.11 8.03 8.83
C PRO A 40 -0.68 7.16 9.95
N LEU A 41 -0.95 5.90 9.63
CA LEU A 41 -1.34 4.92 10.64
C LEU A 41 -0.25 4.81 11.71
N ASN A 42 -0.65 4.75 12.98
CA ASN A 42 0.27 4.58 14.10
C ASN A 42 0.69 3.10 14.25
N ILE A 43 1.45 2.60 13.27
CA ILE A 43 1.98 1.24 13.22
C ILE A 43 3.47 1.27 12.87
N PRO A 44 4.25 0.26 13.30
CA PRO A 44 5.65 0.15 12.89
C PRO A 44 5.81 -0.01 11.38
N ASP A 45 6.97 0.38 10.86
CA ASP A 45 7.33 0.13 9.47
C ASP A 45 7.32 -1.35 9.11
N GLY A 46 7.09 -1.63 7.83
CA GLY A 46 7.17 -2.97 7.28
C GLY A 46 8.59 -3.53 7.40
N ILE A 47 8.70 -4.77 7.88
CA ILE A 47 9.96 -5.52 7.95
C ILE A 47 9.97 -6.61 6.86
N SER A 48 11.15 -7.10 6.49
CA SER A 48 11.29 -8.17 5.50
C SER A 48 10.66 -9.48 5.99
N GLU A 49 10.34 -10.36 5.04
CA GLU A 49 9.77 -11.69 5.34
C GLU A 49 10.64 -12.48 6.34
N TYR A 50 11.97 -12.41 6.18
CA TYR A 50 12.91 -13.04 7.10
C TYR A 50 12.81 -12.48 8.53
N GLU A 51 12.72 -11.15 8.67
CA GLU A 51 12.58 -10.49 9.96
C GLU A 51 11.23 -10.82 10.63
N VAL A 52 10.15 -10.91 9.85
CA VAL A 52 8.84 -11.38 10.36
C VAL A 52 8.98 -12.79 10.92
N PHE A 53 9.56 -13.72 10.15
CA PHE A 53 9.73 -15.11 10.59
C PHE A 53 10.55 -15.20 11.87
N LYS A 54 11.68 -14.49 11.94
CA LYS A 54 12.51 -14.46 13.15
C LYS A 54 11.74 -13.92 14.36
N LYS A 55 11.03 -12.79 14.19
CA LYS A 55 10.24 -12.18 15.27
C LYS A 55 9.15 -13.11 15.80
N LEU A 56 8.44 -13.81 14.90
CA LEU A 56 7.40 -14.76 15.30
C LEU A 56 7.99 -15.97 16.06
N ASN A 57 9.14 -16.50 15.64
CA ASN A 57 9.82 -17.58 16.36
C ASN A 57 10.35 -17.17 17.73
N ASP A 58 10.74 -15.90 17.90
CA ASP A 58 11.19 -15.41 19.20
C ASP A 58 10.02 -15.15 20.17
N LEU A 59 8.81 -14.85 19.65
CA LEU A 59 7.60 -14.67 20.46
C LEU A 59 6.97 -15.98 20.95
N SER A 60 7.24 -17.11 20.29
CA SER A 60 6.66 -18.42 20.65
C SER A 60 7.50 -19.24 21.63
N LYS A 61 8.63 -18.70 22.09
CA LYS A 61 9.49 -19.27 23.15
C LYS A 61 9.03 -18.82 24.53
#